data_AF-A0A4Q1IMM4-F1
#
_entry.id   AF-A0A4Q1IMM4-F1
#
_cell.length_a   1.000
_cell.length_b   1.000
_cell.length_c   1.000
_cell.angle_alpha   90.00
_cell.angle_beta   90.00
_cell.angle_gamma   90.00
#
_symmetry.space_group_name_H-M   'P 1'
#
loop_
_entity.id
_entity.type
_entity.pdbx_description
1 polymer ?
#
loop_
_entity_poly.entity_id
_entity_poly.type
_entity_poly.pdbx_seq_one_letter_code
_entity_poly.pdbx_strand_id
1 'polypeptide(L)'
;MLVKIFGSAVFGVEATTITVEVNIDKGIGYHLVGLPDNAIKESSYRISAALKNNNYHLPGKKITINMAPADLRKEGSAYDLTLAIGILSASNQIKSDKVGDYVIMGELSLDGSLQPIKGALPIAIKALEDGFKGFILPKQNAKEAAIVNDLEIYGVENILEVIEFFEGKTTLEPTIIDTHAEFNKNLDNPEFDFADVKGQESVKRSMEIAAAGGHNIILVGPPGSGKTMLSKRLPSILPPMTLQEALETTKIHSVVGRVKDTGLMCQRPFRSPHHTISDVALVGGGQYPQPGEISLSHNGVLFLDELPEFKRTVLEVMRQPLEDREVTISRAKFTVTYPSSFMLVASMNPSPSGYFNDPDAPVTSSPAEMQRYLSKISGPLLDRIDIHIEVNPVPFEKLTEKQQSEPSKQIRERVTKSREIQSERFKDYENIHYNAQMGVKQIRKFCNLNDESMTLLKTAMERLNLSARAFDRILKVSRTIADLEGIENINSTHISEAIQYRSLDREGWLG
;
A
#
# COMPACT_ATOMS: atom_id res chain seq x y z
N MET A 1 16.24 40.40 -16.41
CA MET A 1 17.10 39.25 -16.04
C MET A 1 16.18 38.09 -15.79
N LEU A 2 16.42 36.96 -16.45
CA LEU A 2 15.56 35.78 -16.37
C LEU A 2 16.12 34.86 -15.28
N VAL A 3 15.30 34.57 -14.27
CA VAL A 3 15.61 33.57 -13.24
C VAL A 3 14.59 32.45 -13.33
N LYS A 4 15.06 31.21 -13.19
CA LYS A 4 14.20 30.03 -13.12
C LYS A 4 14.20 29.50 -11.70
N ILE A 5 13.01 29.24 -11.18
CA ILE A 5 12.77 28.59 -9.88
C ILE A 5 11.77 27.47 -10.10
N PHE A 6 11.88 26.42 -9.30
CA PHE A 6 11.03 25.26 -9.38
C PHE A 6 10.07 25.19 -8.19
N GLY A 7 8.80 25.00 -8.51
CA GLY A 7 7.74 24.60 -7.60
C GLY A 7 7.12 23.30 -8.08
N SER A 8 5.99 22.90 -7.51
CA SER A 8 5.30 21.69 -7.95
C SER A 8 3.80 21.82 -7.75
N ALA A 9 3.04 21.21 -8.64
CA ALA A 9 1.58 21.14 -8.58
C ALA A 9 1.16 19.72 -8.25
N VAL A 10 0.26 19.56 -7.27
CA VAL A 10 -0.23 18.25 -6.82
C VAL A 10 -1.60 17.98 -7.41
N PHE A 11 -1.76 16.84 -8.06
CA PHE A 11 -3.02 16.31 -8.57
C PHE A 11 -3.29 14.93 -7.98
N GLY A 12 -4.21 14.87 -7.02
CA GLY A 12 -4.45 13.65 -6.26
C GLY A 12 -3.23 13.29 -5.41
N VAL A 13 -2.40 12.37 -5.90
CA VAL A 13 -1.13 12.00 -5.25
C VAL A 13 0.07 12.09 -6.19
N GLU A 14 -0.12 12.50 -7.44
CA GLU A 14 0.99 12.76 -8.34
C GLU A 14 1.34 14.23 -8.26
N ALA A 15 2.64 14.52 -8.26
CA ALA A 15 3.12 15.87 -8.35
C ALA A 15 3.78 16.09 -9.72
N THR A 16 3.64 17.29 -10.25
CA THR A 16 4.30 17.69 -11.50
C THR A 16 5.08 18.96 -11.24
N THR A 17 6.37 18.93 -11.59
CA THR A 17 7.25 20.08 -11.42
C THR A 17 6.79 21.25 -12.27
N ILE A 18 6.67 22.41 -11.62
CA ILE A 18 6.31 23.68 -12.24
C ILE A 18 7.57 24.52 -12.34
N THR A 19 7.93 24.88 -13.57
CA THR A 19 9.00 25.85 -13.80
C THR A 19 8.43 27.26 -13.75
N VAL A 20 8.86 28.02 -12.76
CA VAL A 20 8.52 29.44 -12.60
C VAL A 20 9.66 30.27 -13.17
N GLU A 21 9.39 30.95 -14.27
CA GLU A 21 10.34 31.86 -14.90
C GLU A 21 9.96 33.30 -14.54
N VAL A 22 10.86 33.99 -13.83
CA VAL A 22 10.67 35.38 -13.43
C VAL A 22 11.60 36.27 -14.24
N ASN A 23 11.02 37.25 -14.94
CA ASN A 23 11.76 38.28 -15.64
C ASN A 23 11.36 39.67 -15.15
N ILE A 24 12.38 40.48 -14.82
CA ILE A 24 12.22 41.87 -14.43
C ILE A 24 12.76 42.77 -15.55
N ASP A 25 11.92 43.70 -15.99
CA ASP A 25 12.18 44.65 -17.08
C ASP A 25 11.78 46.09 -16.69
N LYS A 26 12.08 47.07 -17.54
CA LYS A 26 11.71 48.49 -17.35
C LYS A 26 10.18 48.67 -17.41
N GLY A 27 9.67 49.66 -16.67
CA GLY A 27 8.24 49.96 -16.56
C GLY A 27 7.66 49.52 -15.21
N ILE A 28 6.34 49.53 -15.06
CA ILE A 28 5.63 49.10 -13.84
C ILE A 28 4.52 48.14 -14.27
N GLY A 29 4.42 46.99 -13.61
CA GLY A 29 3.34 46.03 -13.86
C GLY A 29 3.66 44.65 -13.31
N TYR A 30 2.63 43.92 -12.89
CA TYR A 30 2.73 42.52 -12.44
C TYR A 30 1.93 41.63 -13.40
N HIS A 31 2.62 40.78 -14.15
CA HIS A 31 2.01 39.89 -15.13
C HIS A 31 2.29 38.44 -14.76
N LEU A 32 1.24 37.68 -14.45
CA LEU A 32 1.31 36.26 -14.13
C LEU A 32 0.63 35.47 -15.25
N VAL A 33 1.36 34.53 -15.87
CA VAL A 33 0.94 33.74 -17.03
C VAL A 33 1.11 32.25 -16.73
N GLY A 34 0.24 31.40 -17.30
CA GLY A 34 0.30 29.93 -17.11
C GLY A 34 -0.88 29.33 -16.35
N LEU A 35 -2.10 29.86 -16.56
CA LEU A 35 -3.35 29.45 -15.92
C LEU A 35 -3.34 29.42 -14.36
N PRO A 36 -2.95 30.53 -13.70
CA PRO A 36 -3.12 30.66 -12.25
C PRO A 36 -4.60 30.87 -11.88
N ASP A 37 -5.01 30.30 -10.75
CA ASP A 37 -6.27 30.64 -10.10
C ASP A 37 -6.25 32.05 -9.48
N ASN A 38 -7.35 32.45 -8.82
CA ASN A 38 -7.41 33.76 -8.17
C ASN A 38 -6.51 33.85 -6.93
N ALA A 39 -6.30 32.75 -6.20
CA ALA A 39 -5.47 32.75 -5.00
C ALA A 39 -4.00 33.07 -5.32
N ILE A 40 -3.48 32.55 -6.44
CA ILE A 40 -2.12 32.84 -6.92
C ILE A 40 -2.01 34.28 -7.46
N LYS A 41 -3.07 34.81 -8.08
CA LYS A 41 -3.08 36.23 -8.51
C LYS A 41 -3.02 37.18 -7.31
N GLU A 42 -3.74 36.84 -6.25
CA GLU A 42 -3.75 37.58 -4.98
C GLU A 42 -2.43 37.45 -4.19
N SER A 43 -1.60 36.43 -4.48
CA SER A 43 -0.27 36.26 -3.88
C SER A 43 0.59 37.50 -3.99
N SER A 44 0.41 38.32 -5.04
CA SER A 44 1.14 39.59 -5.20
C SER A 44 1.00 40.53 -3.99
N TYR A 45 -0.18 40.60 -3.38
CA TYR A 45 -0.43 41.40 -2.18
C TYR A 45 0.22 40.79 -0.94
N ARG A 46 0.13 39.46 -0.77
CA ARG A 46 0.74 38.74 0.35
C ARG A 46 2.26 38.83 0.32
N ILE A 47 2.87 38.57 -0.84
CA ILE A 47 4.31 38.69 -1.07
C ILE A 47 4.78 40.12 -0.80
N SER A 48 4.06 41.13 -1.32
CA SER A 48 4.44 42.54 -1.09
C SER A 48 4.45 42.91 0.39
N ALA A 49 3.43 42.50 1.14
CA ALA A 49 3.36 42.72 2.59
C ALA A 49 4.45 41.96 3.35
N ALA A 50 4.64 40.67 3.04
CA ALA A 50 5.65 39.80 3.64
C ALA A 50 7.06 40.36 3.44
N LEU A 51 7.43 40.73 2.21
CA LEU A 51 8.74 41.31 1.93
C LEU A 51 8.96 42.61 2.70
N LYS A 52 7.97 43.51 2.68
CA LYS A 52 8.04 44.80 3.37
C LYS A 52 8.25 44.64 4.88
N ASN A 53 7.55 43.70 5.51
CA ASN A 53 7.68 43.43 6.94
C ASN A 53 9.03 42.79 7.32
N ASN A 54 9.73 42.21 6.33
CA ASN A 54 11.04 41.56 6.51
C ASN A 54 12.20 42.40 5.96
N ASN A 55 12.02 43.72 5.79
CA ASN A 55 13.02 44.67 5.25
C ASN A 55 13.48 44.42 3.80
N TYR A 56 12.70 43.65 3.03
CA TYR A 56 12.86 43.52 1.59
C TYR A 56 11.76 44.31 0.87
N HIS A 57 11.89 44.48 -0.44
CA HIS A 57 10.88 45.23 -1.20
C HIS A 57 10.54 44.57 -2.53
N LEU A 58 9.27 44.66 -2.90
CA LEU A 58 8.85 44.35 -4.25
C LEU A 58 9.42 45.43 -5.19
N PRO A 59 10.19 45.07 -6.24
CA PRO A 59 10.78 46.05 -7.13
C PRO A 59 9.68 46.79 -7.88
N GLY A 60 9.73 48.13 -7.88
CA GLY A 60 8.84 49.01 -8.66
C GLY A 60 9.13 48.97 -10.17
N LYS A 61 9.25 47.76 -10.72
CA LYS A 61 9.60 47.45 -12.10
C LYS A 61 8.50 46.60 -12.76
N LYS A 62 8.62 46.31 -14.05
CA LYS A 62 7.73 45.36 -14.72
C LYS A 62 8.18 43.94 -14.39
N ILE A 63 7.35 43.20 -13.66
CA ILE A 63 7.58 41.81 -13.26
C ILE A 63 6.70 40.92 -14.14
N THR A 64 7.32 40.00 -14.88
CA THR A 64 6.64 38.98 -15.67
C THR A 64 7.00 37.61 -15.10
N ILE A 65 5.98 36.85 -14.70
CA ILE A 65 6.11 35.52 -14.13
C ILE A 65 5.37 34.54 -15.03
N ASN A 66 6.09 33.55 -15.54
CA ASN A 66 5.54 32.47 -16.37
C ASN A 66 5.61 31.15 -15.59
N MET A 67 4.47 30.46 -15.46
CA MET A 67 4.37 29.16 -14.79
C MET A 67 4.13 28.05 -15.83
N ALA A 68 5.19 27.32 -16.17
CA ALA A 68 5.14 26.20 -17.11
C ALA A 68 4.99 24.85 -16.37
N PRO A 69 4.25 23.87 -16.92
CA PRO A 69 3.64 23.83 -18.26
C PRO A 69 2.24 24.48 -18.29
N ALA A 70 1.90 25.22 -19.35
CA ALA A 70 0.75 26.15 -19.37
C ALA A 70 -0.63 25.48 -19.47
N ASP A 71 -0.69 24.20 -19.83
CA ASP A 71 -1.88 23.35 -19.93
C ASP A 71 -2.42 22.89 -18.56
N LEU A 72 -1.55 22.90 -17.55
CA LEU A 72 -1.89 22.48 -16.19
C LEU A 72 -2.39 23.68 -15.37
N ARG A 73 -3.55 23.53 -14.72
CA ARG A 73 -4.11 24.56 -13.82
C ARG A 73 -3.38 24.56 -12.48
N LYS A 74 -2.88 25.71 -12.03
CA LYS A 74 -2.26 25.84 -10.71
C LYS A 74 -3.26 26.47 -9.77
N GLU A 75 -3.53 25.77 -8.67
CA GLU A 75 -4.52 26.16 -7.67
C GLU A 75 -3.87 26.27 -6.29
N GLY A 76 -4.34 27.24 -5.50
CA GLY A 76 -3.92 27.46 -4.11
C GLY A 76 -2.73 28.42 -3.91
N SER A 77 -2.49 28.77 -2.66
CA SER A 77 -1.50 29.76 -2.20
C SER A 77 -0.10 29.19 -1.92
N ALA A 78 0.13 27.90 -2.17
CA ALA A 78 1.39 27.21 -1.86
C ALA A 78 2.62 27.69 -2.66
N TYR A 79 2.42 28.53 -3.69
CA TYR A 79 3.48 29.07 -4.54
C TYR A 79 4.03 30.41 -4.05
N ASP A 80 3.48 30.99 -2.98
CA ASP A 80 3.84 32.33 -2.53
C ASP A 80 5.34 32.45 -2.25
N LEU A 81 5.93 31.47 -1.56
CA LEU A 81 7.37 31.42 -1.30
C LEU A 81 8.19 31.27 -2.60
N THR A 82 7.77 30.38 -3.50
CA THR A 82 8.41 30.15 -4.81
C THR A 82 8.49 31.47 -5.61
N LEU A 83 7.37 32.19 -5.67
CA LEU A 83 7.26 33.46 -6.38
C LEU A 83 8.08 34.55 -5.70
N ALA A 84 8.05 34.65 -4.37
CA ALA A 84 8.80 35.64 -3.61
C ALA A 84 10.32 35.50 -3.81
N ILE A 85 10.86 34.28 -3.69
CA ILE A 85 12.29 34.00 -3.93
C ILE A 85 12.66 34.28 -5.40
N GLY A 86 11.75 34.02 -6.34
CA GLY A 86 11.94 34.30 -7.76
C GLY A 86 12.07 35.79 -8.05
N ILE A 87 11.22 36.60 -7.42
CA ILE A 87 11.26 38.06 -7.55
C ILE A 87 12.51 38.64 -6.89
N LEU A 88 12.89 38.15 -5.69
CA LEU A 88 14.11 38.58 -5.02
C LEU A 88 15.36 38.24 -5.83
N SER A 89 15.42 37.03 -6.39
CA SER A 89 16.51 36.57 -7.24
C SER A 89 16.61 37.38 -8.53
N ALA A 90 15.49 37.60 -9.23
CA ALA A 90 15.48 38.36 -10.49
C ALA A 90 15.75 39.86 -10.30
N SER A 91 15.57 40.36 -9.07
CA SER A 91 15.87 41.75 -8.68
C SER A 91 17.28 41.94 -8.12
N ASN A 92 18.10 40.88 -8.07
CA ASN A 92 19.43 40.86 -7.46
C ASN A 92 19.44 41.31 -5.98
N GLN A 93 18.32 41.09 -5.26
CA GLN A 93 18.27 41.31 -3.82
C GLN A 93 18.90 40.14 -3.03
N ILE A 94 18.95 38.95 -3.65
CA ILE A 94 19.57 37.75 -3.08
C ILE A 94 20.49 37.09 -4.12
N LYS A 95 21.45 36.27 -3.65
CA LYS A 95 22.27 35.44 -4.53
C LYS A 95 21.41 34.31 -5.10
N SER A 96 21.50 34.09 -6.41
CA SER A 96 20.60 33.18 -7.14
C SER A 96 21.29 31.94 -7.71
N ASP A 97 22.61 31.79 -7.54
CA ASP A 97 23.41 30.78 -8.24
C ASP A 97 22.96 29.33 -8.00
N LYS A 98 22.40 29.04 -6.81
CA LYS A 98 21.97 27.69 -6.39
C LYS A 98 20.47 27.53 -6.27
N VAL A 99 19.68 28.57 -6.55
CA VAL A 99 18.23 28.54 -6.33
C VAL A 99 17.55 27.53 -7.26
N GLY A 100 18.11 27.32 -8.45
CA GLY A 100 17.62 26.33 -9.41
C GLY A 100 17.84 24.86 -9.00
N ASP A 101 18.69 24.60 -8.00
CA ASP A 101 18.96 23.23 -7.54
C ASP A 101 17.89 22.71 -6.57
N TYR A 102 16.98 23.58 -6.12
CA TYR A 102 15.97 23.25 -5.11
C TYR A 102 14.55 23.44 -5.64
N VAL A 103 13.64 22.59 -5.17
CA VAL A 103 12.21 22.87 -5.21
C VAL A 103 11.87 23.71 -3.98
N ILE A 104 11.06 24.77 -4.16
CA ILE A 104 10.68 25.67 -3.07
C ILE A 104 9.17 25.82 -3.06
N MET A 105 8.51 25.49 -1.96
CA MET A 105 7.05 25.61 -1.81
C MET A 105 6.70 26.12 -0.42
N GLY A 106 5.62 26.90 -0.31
CA GLY A 106 5.17 27.46 0.96
C GLY A 106 4.15 28.58 0.74
N GLU A 107 3.10 28.60 1.56
CA GLU A 107 2.18 29.72 1.62
C GLU A 107 2.73 30.79 2.58
N LEU A 108 2.74 32.06 2.14
CA LEU A 108 3.25 33.17 2.94
C LEU A 108 2.10 33.88 3.66
N SER A 109 2.26 34.01 4.97
CA SER A 109 1.52 34.98 5.76
C SER A 109 2.06 36.39 5.52
N LEU A 110 1.29 37.42 5.90
CA LEU A 110 1.66 38.83 5.68
C LEU A 110 2.93 39.26 6.44
N ASP A 111 3.33 38.53 7.48
CA ASP A 111 4.56 38.75 8.28
C ASP A 111 5.77 37.95 7.76
N GLY A 112 5.60 37.14 6.71
CA GLY A 112 6.63 36.28 6.15
C GLY A 112 6.74 34.90 6.80
N SER A 113 5.89 34.57 7.79
CA SER A 113 5.77 33.21 8.31
C SER A 113 5.16 32.26 7.27
N LEU A 114 5.58 31.00 7.31
CA LEU A 114 5.14 29.98 6.36
C LEU A 114 4.00 29.13 6.91
N GLN A 115 2.95 28.98 6.10
CA GLN A 115 1.82 28.10 6.36
C GLN A 115 2.01 26.75 5.66
N PRO A 116 1.47 25.65 6.23
CA PRO A 116 1.67 24.33 5.70
C PRO A 116 1.05 24.16 4.31
N ILE A 117 1.74 23.41 3.46
CA ILE A 117 1.27 23.05 2.12
C ILE A 117 0.63 21.66 2.13
N LYS A 118 -0.15 21.37 1.09
CA LYS A 118 -0.72 20.03 0.87
C LYS A 118 0.16 19.24 -0.10
N GLY A 119 0.32 17.95 0.17
CA GLY A 119 1.06 17.03 -0.69
C GLY A 119 2.57 17.25 -0.66
N ALA A 120 3.15 17.41 0.54
CA ALA A 120 4.59 17.57 0.66
C ALA A 120 5.36 16.31 0.20
N LEU A 121 4.85 15.13 0.52
CA LEU A 121 5.44 13.86 0.09
C LEU A 121 5.48 13.65 -1.43
N PRO A 122 4.36 13.76 -2.18
CA PRO A 122 4.42 13.59 -3.64
C PRO A 122 5.29 14.64 -4.33
N ILE A 123 5.38 15.86 -3.78
CA ILE A 123 6.32 16.88 -4.28
C ILE A 123 7.77 16.44 -4.04
N ALA A 124 8.10 15.91 -2.87
CA ALA A 124 9.44 15.43 -2.55
C ALA A 124 9.86 14.27 -3.46
N ILE A 125 8.96 13.31 -3.71
CA ILE A 125 9.23 12.19 -4.63
C ILE A 125 9.51 12.71 -6.04
N LYS A 126 8.67 13.64 -6.52
CA LYS A 126 8.87 14.21 -7.85
C LYS A 126 10.17 15.02 -7.95
N ALA A 127 10.54 15.72 -6.87
CA ALA A 127 11.78 16.47 -6.80
C ALA A 127 13.00 15.54 -6.90
N LEU A 128 12.95 14.37 -6.25
CA LEU A 128 14.00 13.35 -6.37
C LEU A 128 14.07 12.76 -7.79
N GLU A 129 12.92 12.40 -8.39
CA GLU A 129 12.86 11.87 -9.77
C GLU A 129 13.45 12.83 -10.80
N ASP A 130 13.17 14.13 -10.64
CA ASP A 130 13.64 15.18 -11.54
C ASP A 130 15.10 15.60 -11.24
N GLY A 131 15.73 15.02 -10.22
CA GLY A 131 17.15 15.18 -9.90
C GLY A 131 17.51 16.46 -9.14
N PHE A 132 16.57 17.05 -8.39
CA PHE A 132 16.84 18.21 -7.55
C PHE A 132 17.69 17.83 -6.32
N LYS A 133 18.49 18.80 -5.84
CA LYS A 133 19.36 18.62 -4.68
C LYS A 133 18.57 18.58 -3.36
N GLY A 134 17.49 19.36 -3.28
CA GLY A 134 16.70 19.43 -2.05
C GLY A 134 15.35 20.11 -2.23
N PHE A 135 14.56 20.06 -1.17
CA PHE A 135 13.22 20.63 -1.11
C PHE A 135 13.08 21.51 0.13
N ILE A 136 12.80 22.80 -0.09
CA ILE A 136 12.56 23.80 0.94
C ILE A 136 11.05 23.98 1.11
N LEU A 137 10.56 23.73 2.31
CA LEU A 137 9.12 23.72 2.63
C LEU A 137 8.85 24.15 4.08
N PRO A 138 7.58 24.44 4.44
CA PRO A 138 7.23 24.79 5.81
C PRO A 138 7.64 23.70 6.80
N LYS A 139 8.16 24.08 7.97
CA LYS A 139 8.66 23.14 8.99
C LYS A 139 7.64 22.09 9.42
N GLN A 140 6.35 22.42 9.40
CA GLN A 140 5.26 21.48 9.70
C GLN A 140 5.18 20.32 8.70
N ASN A 141 5.54 20.56 7.44
CA ASN A 141 5.54 19.55 6.39
C ASN A 141 6.87 18.80 6.26
N ALA A 142 7.95 19.31 6.87
CA ALA A 142 9.29 18.76 6.71
C ALA A 142 9.35 17.27 7.08
N LYS A 143 8.61 16.84 8.11
CA LYS A 143 8.56 15.43 8.49
C LYS A 143 7.93 14.54 7.41
N GLU A 144 6.89 15.03 6.75
CA GLU A 144 6.19 14.29 5.69
C GLU A 144 7.09 14.12 4.45
N ALA A 145 7.83 15.17 4.08
CA ALA A 145 8.75 15.15 2.95
C ALA A 145 10.04 14.37 3.23
N ALA A 146 10.53 14.38 4.48
CA ALA A 146 11.74 13.65 4.91
C ALA A 146 11.60 12.12 4.88
N ILE A 147 10.42 11.59 4.53
CA ILE A 147 10.22 10.18 4.24
C ILE A 147 10.94 9.76 2.94
N VAL A 148 11.24 10.72 2.05
CA VAL A 148 12.00 10.45 0.82
C VAL A 148 13.49 10.44 1.15
N ASN A 149 14.09 9.26 1.09
CA ASN A 149 15.55 9.12 1.19
C ASN A 149 16.23 9.81 -0.01
N ASP A 150 17.49 10.21 0.17
CA ASP A 150 18.34 10.80 -0.89
C ASP A 150 17.91 12.19 -1.42
N LEU A 151 17.02 12.89 -0.73
CA LEU A 151 16.67 14.30 -0.99
C LEU A 151 16.91 15.16 0.25
N GLU A 152 17.61 16.29 0.13
CA GLU A 152 17.82 17.20 1.26
C GLU A 152 16.54 17.99 1.57
N ILE A 153 15.87 17.65 2.68
CA ILE A 153 14.62 18.31 3.09
C ILE A 153 14.91 19.41 4.11
N TYR A 154 14.51 20.64 3.81
CA TYR A 154 14.72 21.81 4.67
C TYR A 154 13.39 22.40 5.15
N GLY A 155 13.07 22.17 6.42
CA GLY A 155 11.91 22.76 7.09
C GLY A 155 12.19 24.17 7.57
N VAL A 156 11.47 25.15 7.03
CA VAL A 156 11.62 26.57 7.38
C VAL A 156 10.35 27.15 7.99
N GLU A 157 10.48 28.07 8.94
CA GLU A 157 9.34 28.75 9.58
C GLU A 157 9.03 30.10 8.94
N ASN A 158 10.04 30.74 8.34
CA ASN A 158 9.93 32.09 7.79
C ASN A 158 10.75 32.24 6.49
N ILE A 159 10.29 33.12 5.59
CA ILE A 159 11.01 33.46 4.35
C ILE A 159 12.45 33.95 4.59
N LEU A 160 12.72 34.61 5.73
CA LEU A 160 14.06 35.10 6.08
C LEU A 160 15.10 33.97 6.13
N GLU A 161 14.74 32.81 6.68
CA GLU A 161 15.64 31.65 6.78
C GLU A 161 16.07 31.18 5.39
N VAL A 162 15.15 31.20 4.42
CA VAL A 162 15.41 30.85 3.02
C VAL A 162 16.34 31.87 2.37
N ILE A 163 16.13 33.15 2.64
CA ILE A 163 16.97 34.23 2.09
C ILE A 163 18.39 34.13 2.65
N GLU A 164 18.53 34.00 3.97
CA GLU A 164 19.83 33.89 4.65
C GLU A 164 20.61 32.65 4.22
N PHE A 165 19.90 31.55 3.94
CA PHE A 165 20.47 30.33 3.37
C PHE A 165 21.14 30.58 2.01
N PHE A 166 20.44 31.24 1.08
CA PHE A 166 21.01 31.53 -0.24
C PHE A 166 22.09 32.63 -0.20
N GLU A 167 22.03 33.56 0.74
CA GLU A 167 23.09 34.56 0.94
C GLU A 167 24.38 33.96 1.54
N GLY A 168 24.28 32.80 2.20
CA GLY A 168 25.36 32.12 2.91
C GLY A 168 25.58 32.63 4.34
N LYS A 169 24.56 33.26 4.94
CA LYS A 169 24.59 33.76 6.33
C LYS A 169 24.23 32.68 7.34
N THR A 170 23.35 31.76 6.95
CA THR A 170 22.82 30.69 7.79
C THR A 170 22.86 29.37 7.01
N THR A 171 23.14 28.26 7.70
CA THR A 171 23.03 26.91 7.13
C THR A 171 21.76 26.25 7.65
N LEU A 172 20.87 25.84 6.73
CA LEU A 172 19.70 25.04 7.10
C LEU A 172 20.16 23.60 7.38
N GLU A 173 19.70 23.04 8.49
CA GLU A 173 19.94 21.63 8.80
C GLU A 173 18.88 20.78 8.11
N PRO A 174 19.29 19.76 7.33
CA PRO A 174 18.34 18.87 6.69
C PRO A 174 17.58 18.08 7.76
N THR A 175 16.26 17.98 7.58
CA THR A 175 15.41 17.14 8.43
C THR A 175 15.63 15.68 8.03
N ILE A 176 16.33 14.94 8.88
CA ILE A 176 16.57 13.51 8.68
C ILE A 176 15.59 12.74 9.56
N ILE A 177 14.84 11.83 8.95
CA ILE A 177 13.96 10.91 9.65
C ILE A 177 14.41 9.50 9.32
N ASP A 178 14.46 8.65 10.35
CA ASP A 178 14.56 7.20 10.14
C ASP A 178 13.19 6.69 9.69
N THR A 179 13.04 6.60 8.38
CA THR A 179 11.81 6.16 7.70
C THR A 179 11.40 4.77 8.17
N HIS A 180 12.36 3.86 8.30
CA HIS A 180 12.10 2.52 8.83
C HIS A 180 11.55 2.55 10.25
N ALA A 181 12.12 3.38 11.12
CA ALA A 181 11.63 3.52 12.50
C ALA A 181 10.20 4.08 12.54
N GLU A 182 9.84 5.04 11.68
CA GLU A 182 8.51 5.65 11.68
C GLU A 182 7.43 4.72 11.13
N PHE A 183 7.71 3.97 10.05
CA PHE A 183 6.83 2.90 9.57
C PHE A 183 6.67 1.77 10.59
N ASN A 184 7.73 1.42 11.32
CA ASN A 184 7.72 0.36 12.33
C ASN A 184 7.04 0.78 13.65
N LYS A 185 7.02 2.07 14.00
CA LYS A 185 6.47 2.55 15.27
C LYS A 185 4.99 2.24 15.45
N ASN A 186 4.20 2.32 14.38
CA ASN A 186 2.77 1.96 14.39
C ASN A 186 2.52 0.44 14.34
N LEU A 187 3.57 -0.34 14.05
CA LEU A 187 3.53 -1.80 13.95
C LEU A 187 3.92 -2.48 15.27
N ASP A 188 4.60 -1.78 16.18
CA ASP A 188 5.03 -2.32 17.48
C ASP A 188 3.86 -2.55 18.46
N ASN A 189 2.76 -1.81 18.33
CA ASN A 189 1.54 -2.00 19.13
C ASN A 189 0.34 -2.32 18.21
N PRO A 190 0.21 -3.56 17.72
CA PRO A 190 -0.94 -3.95 16.93
C PRO A 190 -2.21 -3.92 17.80
N GLU A 191 -3.35 -3.53 17.21
CA GLU A 191 -4.66 -3.59 17.88
C GLU A 191 -5.04 -5.04 18.26
N PHE A 192 -4.59 -6.00 17.44
CA PHE A 192 -4.81 -7.43 17.66
C PHE A 192 -3.49 -8.19 17.59
N ASP A 193 -3.11 -8.85 18.69
CA ASP A 193 -1.86 -9.63 18.80
C ASP A 193 -2.15 -11.15 18.75
N PHE A 194 -1.25 -11.92 18.12
CA PHE A 194 -1.24 -13.37 18.17
C PHE A 194 -0.88 -13.94 19.54
N ALA A 195 -0.27 -13.14 20.43
CA ALA A 195 -0.04 -13.51 21.82
C ALA A 195 -1.34 -13.87 22.57
N ASP A 196 -2.48 -13.29 22.16
CA ASP A 196 -3.80 -13.57 22.74
C ASP A 196 -4.39 -14.91 22.29
N VAL A 197 -3.86 -15.50 21.21
CA VAL A 197 -4.41 -16.70 20.58
C VAL A 197 -3.85 -17.93 21.29
N LYS A 198 -4.67 -18.55 22.15
CA LYS A 198 -4.28 -19.78 22.83
C LYS A 198 -4.43 -21.01 21.93
N GLY A 199 -3.38 -21.83 21.88
CA GLY A 199 -3.32 -23.02 21.05
C GLY A 199 -3.30 -22.73 19.54
N GLN A 200 -3.77 -23.70 18.74
CA GLN A 200 -3.85 -23.63 17.27
C GLN A 200 -2.50 -23.36 16.57
N GLU A 201 -1.42 -23.99 17.05
CA GLU A 201 -0.08 -23.81 16.49
C GLU A 201 0.00 -24.13 14.99
N SER A 202 -0.75 -25.14 14.52
CA SER A 202 -0.84 -25.45 13.08
C SER A 202 -1.46 -24.31 12.27
N VAL A 203 -2.46 -23.62 12.81
CA VAL A 203 -3.13 -22.48 12.16
C VAL A 203 -2.22 -21.26 12.15
N LYS A 204 -1.53 -20.98 13.26
CA LYS A 204 -0.53 -19.91 13.36
C LYS A 204 0.59 -20.11 12.34
N ARG A 205 1.14 -21.33 12.25
CA ARG A 205 2.16 -21.71 11.24
C ARG A 205 1.65 -21.51 9.81
N SER A 206 0.41 -21.93 9.54
CA SER A 206 -0.20 -21.74 8.21
C SER A 206 -0.37 -20.26 7.85
N MET A 207 -0.76 -19.42 8.82
CA MET A 207 -0.89 -17.97 8.63
C MET A 207 0.47 -17.29 8.44
N GLU A 208 1.51 -17.74 9.15
CA GLU A 208 2.89 -17.28 8.97
C GLU A 208 3.39 -17.56 7.55
N ILE A 209 3.21 -18.80 7.06
CA ILE A 209 3.54 -19.19 5.68
C ILE A 209 2.77 -18.32 4.68
N ALA A 210 1.48 -18.10 4.94
CA ALA A 210 0.66 -17.29 4.06
C ALA A 210 1.12 -15.83 4.00
N ALA A 211 1.46 -15.25 5.15
CA ALA A 211 1.95 -13.88 5.26
C ALA A 211 3.33 -13.70 4.57
N ALA A 212 4.24 -14.66 4.73
CA ALA A 212 5.56 -14.64 4.09
C ALA A 212 5.46 -14.68 2.55
N GLY A 213 4.64 -15.59 2.03
CA GLY A 213 4.51 -15.82 0.58
C GLY A 213 3.46 -14.96 -0.10
N GLY A 214 2.63 -14.22 0.64
CA GLY A 214 1.47 -13.48 0.10
C GLY A 214 0.40 -14.40 -0.49
N HIS A 215 0.16 -15.56 0.15
CA HIS A 215 -0.74 -16.60 -0.33
C HIS A 215 -2.20 -16.35 0.06
N ASN A 216 -3.13 -16.70 -0.82
CA ASN A 216 -4.55 -16.65 -0.50
C ASN A 216 -4.93 -17.83 0.42
N ILE A 217 -5.70 -17.57 1.46
CA ILE A 217 -6.07 -18.59 2.46
C ILE A 217 -7.58 -18.72 2.64
N ILE A 218 -8.02 -19.94 3.01
CA ILE A 218 -9.37 -20.20 3.48
C ILE A 218 -9.33 -20.96 4.81
N LEU A 219 -10.10 -20.46 5.78
CA LEU A 219 -10.26 -21.03 7.11
C LEU A 219 -11.56 -21.82 7.14
N VAL A 220 -11.46 -23.12 7.39
CA VAL A 220 -12.60 -24.02 7.43
C VAL A 220 -12.72 -24.65 8.80
N GLY A 221 -13.87 -24.50 9.45
CA GLY A 221 -14.07 -25.04 10.78
C GLY A 221 -15.45 -24.73 11.33
N PRO A 222 -15.85 -25.36 12.45
CA PRO A 222 -17.16 -25.14 13.05
C PRO A 222 -17.34 -23.72 13.60
N PRO A 223 -18.57 -23.29 13.91
CA PRO A 223 -18.81 -22.03 14.60
C PRO A 223 -18.07 -21.99 15.95
N GLY A 224 -17.60 -20.81 16.35
CA GLY A 224 -16.88 -20.64 17.62
C GLY A 224 -15.41 -21.09 17.63
N SER A 225 -14.86 -21.61 16.52
CA SER A 225 -13.46 -22.01 16.40
C SER A 225 -12.45 -20.85 16.33
N GLY A 226 -12.92 -19.60 16.26
CA GLY A 226 -12.07 -18.41 16.24
C GLY A 226 -11.62 -17.92 14.86
N LYS A 227 -12.24 -18.38 13.76
CA LYS A 227 -11.90 -17.99 12.37
C LYS A 227 -11.78 -16.48 12.18
N THR A 228 -12.84 -15.72 12.47
CA THR A 228 -12.86 -14.24 12.35
C THR A 228 -11.84 -13.57 13.28
N MET A 229 -11.59 -14.15 14.46
CA MET A 229 -10.65 -13.65 15.45
C MET A 229 -9.20 -13.75 14.95
N LEU A 230 -8.86 -14.85 14.28
CA LEU A 230 -7.55 -15.07 13.66
C LEU A 230 -7.35 -14.19 12.42
N SER A 231 -8.36 -14.09 11.55
CA SER A 231 -8.27 -13.27 10.33
C SER A 231 -7.96 -11.80 10.61
N LYS A 232 -8.58 -11.23 11.66
CA LYS A 232 -8.32 -9.84 12.08
C LYS A 232 -6.90 -9.60 12.61
N ARG A 233 -6.20 -10.66 13.04
CA ARG A 233 -4.81 -10.60 13.51
C ARG A 233 -3.81 -10.73 12.37
N LEU A 234 -4.20 -11.23 11.20
CA LEU A 234 -3.29 -11.43 10.07
C LEU A 234 -2.51 -10.15 9.66
N PRO A 235 -3.13 -8.95 9.59
CA PRO A 235 -2.38 -7.72 9.29
C PRO A 235 -1.24 -7.43 10.27
N SER A 236 -1.34 -7.92 11.51
CA SER A 236 -0.29 -7.73 12.52
C SER A 236 0.97 -8.54 12.23
N ILE A 237 0.94 -9.58 11.38
CA ILE A 237 2.14 -10.38 11.05
C ILE A 237 2.64 -10.15 9.63
N LEU A 238 1.92 -9.36 8.83
CA LEU A 238 2.36 -9.01 7.49
C LEU A 238 3.63 -8.14 7.53
N PRO A 239 4.50 -8.23 6.51
CA PRO A 239 5.68 -7.38 6.42
C PRO A 239 5.27 -5.90 6.33
N PRO A 240 6.10 -4.97 6.83
CA PRO A 240 5.83 -3.53 6.68
C PRO A 240 5.62 -3.14 5.21
N MET A 241 4.89 -2.06 4.98
CA MET A 241 4.73 -1.51 3.62
C MET A 241 6.02 -0.82 3.18
N THR A 242 6.36 -0.97 1.91
CA THR A 242 7.34 -0.08 1.28
C THR A 242 6.75 1.31 1.08
N LEU A 243 7.59 2.32 0.86
CA LEU A 243 7.14 3.68 0.55
C LEU A 243 6.20 3.70 -0.67
N GLN A 244 6.55 2.96 -1.72
CA GLN A 244 5.73 2.86 -2.93
C GLN A 244 4.36 2.22 -2.65
N GLU A 245 4.31 1.10 -1.91
CA GLU A 245 3.05 0.46 -1.53
C GLU A 245 2.16 1.40 -0.69
N ALA A 246 2.76 2.17 0.22
CA ALA A 246 2.06 3.12 1.08
C ALA A 246 1.47 4.29 0.27
N LEU A 247 2.21 4.81 -0.71
CA LEU A 247 1.75 5.85 -1.63
C LEU A 247 0.59 5.39 -2.51
N GLU A 248 0.72 4.21 -3.13
CA GLU A 248 -0.32 3.60 -3.95
C GLU A 248 -1.60 3.39 -3.13
N THR A 249 -1.48 2.88 -1.91
CA THR A 249 -2.61 2.69 -1.00
C THR A 249 -3.25 4.03 -0.64
N THR A 250 -2.43 5.03 -0.29
CA THR A 250 -2.90 6.38 0.06
C THR A 250 -3.63 7.04 -1.12
N LYS A 251 -3.19 6.80 -2.37
CA LYS A 251 -3.85 7.25 -3.61
C LYS A 251 -5.29 6.80 -3.70
N ILE A 252 -5.52 5.52 -3.46
CA ILE A 252 -6.85 4.94 -3.62
C ILE A 252 -7.81 5.51 -2.57
N HIS A 253 -7.34 5.71 -1.33
CA HIS A 253 -8.19 6.20 -0.25
C HIS A 253 -8.40 7.73 -0.29
N SER A 254 -7.48 8.49 -0.89
CA SER A 254 -7.65 9.93 -1.11
C SER A 254 -8.77 10.23 -2.12
N VAL A 255 -8.91 9.41 -3.17
CA VAL A 255 -10.00 9.52 -4.18
C VAL A 255 -11.38 9.39 -3.54
N VAL A 256 -11.52 8.57 -2.49
CA VAL A 256 -12.81 8.36 -1.79
C VAL A 256 -13.10 9.48 -0.78
N GLY A 257 -12.17 10.40 -0.55
CA GLY A 257 -12.33 11.50 0.40
C GLY A 257 -12.42 11.05 1.86
N ARG A 258 -12.04 9.80 2.16
CA ARG A 258 -11.99 9.24 3.53
C ARG A 258 -10.76 9.72 4.31
N VAL A 259 -9.76 10.21 3.60
CA VAL A 259 -8.50 10.72 4.14
C VAL A 259 -8.58 12.25 4.13
N LYS A 260 -9.36 12.84 5.05
CA LYS A 260 -9.44 14.30 5.17
C LYS A 260 -8.30 14.92 5.97
N ASP A 261 -7.58 14.13 6.79
CA ASP A 261 -6.54 14.66 7.70
C ASP A 261 -5.42 13.66 8.06
N THR A 262 -5.37 12.48 7.44
CA THR A 262 -4.35 11.48 7.76
C THR A 262 -3.28 11.49 6.68
N GLY A 263 -2.00 11.62 7.07
CA GLY A 263 -0.85 11.55 6.16
C GLY A 263 -0.70 10.18 5.49
N LEU A 264 0.54 9.78 5.21
CA LEU A 264 0.86 8.51 4.57
C LEU A 264 0.25 7.31 5.31
N MET A 265 -0.45 6.42 4.59
CA MET A 265 -0.97 5.18 5.17
C MET A 265 0.16 4.17 5.35
N CYS A 266 0.64 4.01 6.59
CA CYS A 266 1.74 3.08 6.91
C CYS A 266 1.26 1.68 7.35
N GLN A 267 -0.03 1.50 7.60
CA GLN A 267 -0.62 0.21 7.99
C GLN A 267 -1.37 -0.43 6.82
N ARG A 268 -1.19 -1.75 6.67
CA ARG A 268 -1.87 -2.53 5.64
C ARG A 268 -3.40 -2.52 5.89
N PRO A 269 -4.22 -2.13 4.90
CA PRO A 269 -5.66 -2.04 5.09
C PRO A 269 -6.27 -3.43 5.31
N PHE A 270 -7.23 -3.52 6.22
CA PHE A 270 -8.06 -4.71 6.41
C PHE A 270 -9.51 -4.36 6.07
N ARG A 271 -10.06 -5.00 5.04
CA ARG A 271 -11.47 -4.82 4.63
C ARG A 271 -12.25 -6.09 4.88
N SER A 272 -13.44 -5.94 5.44
CA SER A 272 -14.34 -7.04 5.78
C SER A 272 -15.76 -6.72 5.30
N PRO A 273 -16.03 -6.76 3.98
CA PRO A 273 -17.36 -6.52 3.46
C PRO A 273 -18.35 -7.57 4.00
N HIS A 274 -19.59 -7.14 4.25
CA HIS A 274 -20.67 -8.04 4.63
C HIS A 274 -21.18 -8.82 3.41
N HIS A 275 -21.67 -10.05 3.58
CA HIS A 275 -22.11 -10.93 2.48
C HIS A 275 -23.30 -10.37 1.66
N THR A 276 -23.97 -9.33 2.16
CA THR A 276 -25.04 -8.59 1.44
C THR A 276 -24.52 -7.54 0.46
N ILE A 277 -23.20 -7.41 0.30
CA ILE A 277 -22.57 -6.45 -0.59
C ILE A 277 -23.05 -6.62 -2.04
N SER A 278 -23.16 -5.49 -2.76
CA SER A 278 -23.48 -5.48 -4.19
C SER A 278 -22.21 -5.56 -5.04
N ASP A 279 -22.34 -6.03 -6.28
CA ASP A 279 -21.22 -6.10 -7.23
C ASP A 279 -20.55 -4.71 -7.40
N VAL A 280 -21.34 -3.64 -7.39
CA VAL A 280 -20.87 -2.25 -7.52
C VAL A 280 -20.08 -1.79 -6.29
N ALA A 281 -20.48 -2.18 -5.09
CA ALA A 281 -19.76 -1.81 -3.87
C ALA A 281 -18.45 -2.59 -3.71
N LEU A 282 -18.40 -3.83 -4.19
CA LEU A 282 -17.20 -4.66 -4.13
C LEU A 282 -16.14 -4.23 -5.16
N VAL A 283 -16.53 -4.08 -6.43
CA VAL A 283 -15.60 -3.69 -7.52
C VAL A 283 -15.34 -2.20 -7.54
N GLY A 284 -16.39 -1.41 -7.31
CA GLY A 284 -16.40 0.02 -7.54
C GLY A 284 -17.36 0.43 -8.66
N GLY A 285 -17.69 1.71 -8.69
CA GLY A 285 -18.63 2.27 -9.65
C GLY A 285 -19.09 3.68 -9.31
N GLY A 286 -20.30 4.04 -9.75
CA GLY A 286 -20.83 5.40 -9.68
C GLY A 286 -20.80 6.14 -11.01
N GLN A 287 -21.35 7.36 -11.04
CA GLN A 287 -21.26 8.26 -12.21
C GLN A 287 -19.82 8.69 -12.47
N TYR A 288 -19.06 8.91 -11.39
CA TYR A 288 -17.62 8.99 -11.40
C TYR A 288 -17.09 7.64 -10.89
N PRO A 289 -16.24 6.93 -11.63
CA PRO A 289 -15.78 5.59 -11.27
C PRO A 289 -14.95 5.66 -9.98
N GLN A 290 -15.57 5.36 -8.84
CA GLN A 290 -14.92 5.27 -7.54
C GLN A 290 -14.42 3.85 -7.27
N PRO A 291 -13.31 3.69 -6.52
CA PRO A 291 -12.81 2.38 -6.14
C PRO A 291 -13.78 1.67 -5.18
N GLY A 292 -13.93 0.35 -5.35
CA GLY A 292 -14.69 -0.51 -4.43
C GLY A 292 -13.86 -1.09 -3.30
N GLU A 293 -14.47 -1.99 -2.50
CA GLU A 293 -13.79 -2.68 -1.40
C GLU A 293 -12.55 -3.47 -1.84
N ILE A 294 -12.54 -4.02 -3.06
CA ILE A 294 -11.38 -4.70 -3.64
C ILE A 294 -10.18 -3.75 -3.74
N SER A 295 -10.35 -2.61 -4.42
CA SER A 295 -9.27 -1.63 -4.60
C SER A 295 -8.89 -0.98 -3.27
N LEU A 296 -9.85 -0.77 -2.36
CA LEU A 296 -9.58 -0.27 -1.02
C LEU A 296 -8.79 -1.25 -0.14
N SER A 297 -8.69 -2.52 -0.54
CA SER A 297 -7.89 -3.56 0.13
C SER A 297 -6.48 -3.69 -0.45
N HIS A 298 -6.11 -2.85 -1.41
CA HIS A 298 -4.81 -2.89 -2.06
C HIS A 298 -3.65 -2.81 -1.03
N ASN A 299 -2.63 -3.62 -1.26
CA ASN A 299 -1.47 -3.89 -0.40
C ASN A 299 -1.83 -4.35 1.01
N GLY A 300 -3.06 -4.84 1.22
CA GLY A 300 -3.54 -5.36 2.49
C GLY A 300 -4.32 -6.65 2.36
N VAL A 301 -5.38 -6.77 3.15
CA VAL A 301 -6.16 -8.00 3.32
C VAL A 301 -7.63 -7.73 3.02
N LEU A 302 -8.20 -8.55 2.13
CA LEU A 302 -9.65 -8.65 1.93
C LEU A 302 -10.16 -9.89 2.64
N PHE A 303 -10.95 -9.69 3.69
CA PHE A 303 -11.56 -10.76 4.48
C PHE A 303 -13.01 -10.99 4.07
N LEU A 304 -13.33 -12.22 3.66
CA LEU A 304 -14.68 -12.67 3.35
C LEU A 304 -15.13 -13.70 4.40
N ASP A 305 -15.95 -13.26 5.35
CA ASP A 305 -16.52 -14.15 6.37
C ASP A 305 -17.72 -14.90 5.79
N GLU A 306 -17.82 -16.20 6.05
CA GLU A 306 -18.92 -17.04 5.55
C GLU A 306 -19.01 -17.01 4.01
N LEU A 307 -17.93 -17.36 3.33
CA LEU A 307 -17.80 -17.31 1.86
C LEU A 307 -19.02 -17.89 1.10
N PRO A 308 -19.63 -19.04 1.49
CA PRO A 308 -20.82 -19.58 0.83
C PRO A 308 -22.09 -18.72 0.96
N GLU A 309 -22.14 -17.73 1.84
CA GLU A 309 -23.29 -16.83 1.98
C GLU A 309 -23.25 -15.65 1.01
N PHE A 310 -22.11 -15.41 0.37
CA PHE A 310 -22.02 -14.41 -0.70
C PHE A 310 -22.80 -14.85 -1.94
N LYS A 311 -23.35 -13.87 -2.66
CA LYS A 311 -23.96 -14.11 -3.97
C LYS A 311 -22.90 -14.62 -4.95
N ARG A 312 -23.25 -15.64 -5.73
CA ARG A 312 -22.34 -16.21 -6.73
C ARG A 312 -21.79 -15.18 -7.72
N THR A 313 -22.60 -14.20 -8.14
CA THR A 313 -22.16 -13.13 -9.06
C THR A 313 -20.99 -12.32 -8.47
N VAL A 314 -21.09 -11.97 -7.19
CA VAL A 314 -20.07 -11.22 -6.45
C VAL A 314 -18.75 -12.00 -6.41
N LEU A 315 -18.82 -13.31 -6.15
CA LEU A 315 -17.65 -14.20 -6.11
C LEU A 315 -17.01 -14.41 -7.49
N GLU A 316 -17.81 -14.51 -8.56
CA GLU A 316 -17.26 -14.68 -9.92
C GLU A 316 -16.51 -13.44 -10.42
N VAL A 317 -16.91 -12.27 -9.97
CA VAL A 317 -16.28 -10.99 -10.31
C VAL A 317 -14.90 -10.84 -9.65
N MET A 318 -14.68 -11.47 -8.50
CA MET A 318 -13.38 -11.51 -7.80
C MET A 318 -12.28 -12.27 -8.56
N ARG A 319 -12.65 -13.10 -9.54
CA ARG A 319 -11.70 -13.97 -10.25
C ARG A 319 -10.63 -13.17 -10.99
N GLN A 320 -11.04 -12.11 -11.67
CA GLN A 320 -10.12 -11.29 -12.45
C GLN A 320 -9.15 -10.50 -11.54
N PRO A 321 -9.61 -9.81 -10.48
CA PRO A 321 -8.71 -9.14 -9.54
C PRO A 321 -7.72 -10.07 -8.83
N LEU A 322 -8.10 -11.31 -8.55
CA LEU A 322 -7.19 -12.31 -7.95
C LEU A 322 -6.06 -12.75 -8.91
N GLU A 323 -6.25 -12.61 -10.22
CA GLU A 323 -5.26 -12.98 -11.24
C GLU A 323 -4.46 -11.75 -11.71
N ASP A 324 -5.15 -10.73 -12.20
CA ASP A 324 -4.56 -9.56 -12.84
C ASP A 324 -4.07 -8.54 -11.81
N ARG A 325 -4.58 -8.60 -10.57
CA ARG A 325 -4.34 -7.61 -9.50
C ARG A 325 -4.71 -6.18 -9.88
N GLU A 326 -5.55 -6.01 -10.89
CA GLU A 326 -6.11 -4.73 -11.28
C GLU A 326 -7.61 -4.87 -11.55
N VAL A 327 -8.33 -3.77 -11.36
CA VAL A 327 -9.76 -3.65 -11.62
C VAL A 327 -9.97 -2.50 -12.58
N THR A 328 -10.45 -2.80 -13.79
CA THR A 328 -10.84 -1.77 -14.76
C THR A 328 -12.34 -1.49 -14.65
N ILE A 329 -12.69 -0.26 -14.28
CA ILE A 329 -14.07 0.22 -14.20
C ILE A 329 -14.35 1.06 -15.45
N SER A 330 -15.10 0.50 -16.40
CA SER A 330 -15.56 1.22 -17.59
C SER A 330 -16.98 1.76 -17.41
N ARG A 331 -17.17 3.05 -17.68
CA ARG A 331 -18.47 3.76 -17.70
C ARG A 331 -18.57 4.62 -18.95
N ALA A 332 -19.79 5.03 -19.28
CA ALA A 332 -20.11 5.73 -20.54
C ALA A 332 -19.23 6.95 -20.85
N LYS A 333 -18.64 7.61 -19.86
CA LYS A 333 -17.78 8.80 -20.03
C LYS A 333 -16.30 8.57 -19.74
N PHE A 334 -15.95 7.57 -18.93
CA PHE A 334 -14.58 7.37 -18.44
C PHE A 334 -14.30 5.89 -18.19
N THR A 335 -13.06 5.47 -18.47
CA THR A 335 -12.53 4.18 -18.03
C THR A 335 -11.36 4.45 -17.11
N VAL A 336 -11.38 3.86 -15.92
CA VAL A 336 -10.32 4.01 -14.91
C VAL A 336 -9.90 2.62 -14.45
N THR A 337 -8.60 2.38 -14.39
CA THR A 337 -8.02 1.16 -13.81
C THR A 337 -7.47 1.47 -12.43
N TYR A 338 -7.89 0.68 -11.44
CA TYR A 338 -7.40 0.76 -10.07
C TYR A 338 -6.60 -0.50 -9.73
N PRO A 339 -5.45 -0.36 -9.05
CA PRO A 339 -4.72 -1.53 -8.56
C PRO A 339 -5.51 -2.22 -7.44
N SER A 340 -5.32 -3.52 -7.35
CA SER A 340 -6.03 -4.45 -6.45
C SER A 340 -5.18 -5.65 -6.07
N SER A 341 -3.89 -5.42 -5.82
CA SER A 341 -3.03 -6.42 -5.18
C SER A 341 -3.43 -6.57 -3.70
N PHE A 342 -4.24 -7.56 -3.34
CA PHE A 342 -4.63 -7.85 -1.96
C PHE A 342 -4.43 -9.34 -1.66
N MET A 343 -4.25 -9.68 -0.38
CA MET A 343 -4.29 -11.05 0.11
C MET A 343 -5.73 -11.42 0.45
N LEU A 344 -6.27 -12.48 -0.18
CA LEU A 344 -7.60 -12.98 0.13
C LEU A 344 -7.55 -13.88 1.38
N VAL A 345 -8.39 -13.56 2.35
CA VAL A 345 -8.66 -14.41 3.52
C VAL A 345 -10.14 -14.73 3.50
N ALA A 346 -10.49 -15.99 3.26
CA ALA A 346 -11.87 -16.45 3.34
C ALA A 346 -12.09 -17.28 4.61
N SER A 347 -13.30 -17.25 5.14
CA SER A 347 -13.75 -18.20 6.15
C SER A 347 -14.99 -18.94 5.65
N MET A 348 -15.14 -20.20 6.03
CA MET A 348 -16.40 -20.91 5.85
C MET A 348 -16.62 -21.98 6.91
N ASN A 349 -17.88 -22.36 7.07
CA ASN A 349 -18.24 -23.54 7.81
C ASN A 349 -18.14 -24.76 6.88
N PRO A 350 -17.89 -25.97 7.41
CA PRO A 350 -17.79 -27.15 6.56
C PRO A 350 -19.13 -27.62 6.00
N SER A 351 -20.24 -27.27 6.66
CA SER A 351 -21.60 -27.62 6.28
C SER A 351 -22.58 -26.50 6.69
N PRO A 352 -23.83 -26.49 6.17
CA PRO A 352 -24.86 -25.56 6.63
C PRO A 352 -25.15 -25.64 8.12
N SER A 353 -25.06 -26.84 8.71
CA SER A 353 -25.25 -27.04 10.16
C SER A 353 -24.03 -26.67 11.00
N GLY A 354 -22.89 -26.39 10.37
CA GLY A 354 -21.65 -25.98 11.04
C GLY A 354 -20.75 -27.12 11.49
N TYR A 355 -21.18 -28.38 11.39
CA TYR A 355 -20.42 -29.56 11.84
C TYR A 355 -20.10 -30.50 10.67
N PHE A 356 -18.91 -31.10 10.66
CA PHE A 356 -18.47 -32.05 9.64
C PHE A 356 -18.32 -33.44 10.25
N ASN A 357 -19.21 -34.38 9.89
CA ASN A 357 -19.10 -35.81 10.21
C ASN A 357 -18.67 -36.13 11.67
N ASP A 358 -19.15 -35.35 12.63
CA ASP A 358 -18.92 -35.63 14.05
C ASP A 358 -20.07 -36.52 14.56
N PRO A 359 -19.81 -37.76 15.03
CA PRO A 359 -20.84 -38.65 15.55
C PRO A 359 -21.62 -38.05 16.73
N ASP A 360 -20.99 -37.12 17.47
CA ASP A 360 -21.57 -36.45 18.63
C ASP A 360 -22.21 -35.09 18.29
N ALA A 361 -22.27 -34.71 17.00
CA ALA A 361 -22.88 -33.43 16.59
C ALA A 361 -24.41 -33.43 16.78
N PRO A 362 -24.98 -32.32 17.29
CA PRO A 362 -26.43 -32.21 17.50
C PRO A 362 -27.25 -32.18 16.21
N VAL A 363 -26.64 -31.82 15.07
CA VAL A 363 -27.29 -31.74 13.76
C VAL A 363 -26.32 -32.19 12.65
N THR A 364 -26.67 -33.28 11.98
CA THR A 364 -25.97 -33.78 10.79
C THR A 364 -26.63 -33.27 9.52
N SER A 365 -25.85 -32.69 8.60
CA SER A 365 -26.34 -32.33 7.26
C SER A 365 -26.27 -33.56 6.35
N SER A 366 -27.18 -33.70 5.39
CA SER A 366 -27.06 -34.75 4.37
C SER A 366 -25.88 -34.47 3.41
N PRO A 367 -25.26 -35.49 2.80
CA PRO A 367 -24.21 -35.28 1.79
C PRO A 367 -24.65 -34.40 0.62
N ALA A 368 -25.93 -34.51 0.20
CA ALA A 368 -26.50 -33.67 -0.85
C ALA A 368 -26.61 -32.19 -0.45
N GLU A 369 -26.93 -31.89 0.81
CA GLU A 369 -26.97 -30.52 1.34
C GLU A 369 -25.58 -29.92 1.46
N MET A 370 -24.59 -30.71 1.90
CA MET A 370 -23.19 -30.30 1.94
C MET A 370 -22.66 -30.00 0.53
N GLN A 371 -22.92 -30.89 -0.43
CA GLN A 371 -22.53 -30.67 -1.82
C GLN A 371 -23.19 -29.41 -2.40
N ARG A 372 -24.48 -29.19 -2.11
CA ARG A 372 -25.19 -27.97 -2.54
C ARG A 372 -24.60 -26.71 -1.90
N TYR A 373 -24.22 -26.77 -0.63
CA TYR A 373 -23.58 -25.66 0.08
C TYR A 373 -22.22 -25.31 -0.51
N LEU A 374 -21.35 -26.31 -0.71
CA LEU A 374 -20.04 -26.12 -1.34
C LEU A 374 -20.14 -25.69 -2.80
N SER A 375 -21.17 -26.15 -3.54
CA SER A 375 -21.40 -25.76 -4.94
C SER A 375 -21.73 -24.27 -5.13
N LYS A 376 -22.05 -23.54 -4.05
CA LYS A 376 -22.20 -22.08 -4.10
C LYS A 376 -20.86 -21.39 -4.43
N ILE A 377 -19.75 -22.01 -4.04
CA ILE A 377 -18.40 -21.56 -4.38
C ILE A 377 -17.99 -22.26 -5.68
N SER A 378 -17.46 -21.50 -6.65
CA SER A 378 -17.00 -22.09 -7.90
C SER A 378 -15.63 -22.74 -7.75
N GLY A 379 -15.45 -23.90 -8.39
CA GLY A 379 -14.15 -24.58 -8.48
C GLY A 379 -13.02 -23.65 -8.95
N PRO A 380 -13.21 -22.84 -10.01
CA PRO A 380 -12.20 -21.87 -10.44
C PRO A 380 -11.82 -20.80 -9.40
N LEU A 381 -12.66 -20.52 -8.40
CA LEU A 381 -12.32 -19.61 -7.30
C LEU A 381 -11.56 -20.34 -6.19
N LEU A 382 -11.99 -21.55 -5.81
CA LEU A 382 -11.26 -22.39 -4.85
C LEU A 382 -9.86 -22.74 -5.37
N ASP A 383 -9.76 -23.01 -6.67
CA ASP A 383 -8.50 -23.15 -7.40
C ASP A 383 -7.64 -21.88 -7.40
N ARG A 384 -8.09 -20.75 -6.82
CA ARG A 384 -7.33 -19.51 -6.61
C ARG A 384 -6.93 -19.27 -5.16
N ILE A 385 -7.32 -20.16 -4.25
CA ILE A 385 -6.91 -20.18 -2.84
C ILE A 385 -5.76 -21.18 -2.69
N ASP A 386 -4.63 -20.72 -2.15
CA ASP A 386 -3.39 -21.49 -2.11
C ASP A 386 -3.41 -22.49 -0.95
N ILE A 387 -3.81 -22.02 0.23
CA ILE A 387 -3.71 -22.74 1.50
C ILE A 387 -5.11 -22.90 2.10
N HIS A 388 -5.51 -24.14 2.37
CA HIS A 388 -6.72 -24.51 3.07
C HIS A 388 -6.37 -24.90 4.50
N ILE A 389 -6.88 -24.12 5.45
CA ILE A 389 -6.55 -24.25 6.88
C ILE A 389 -7.79 -24.80 7.59
N GLU A 390 -7.65 -25.99 8.17
CA GLU A 390 -8.66 -26.57 9.03
C GLU A 390 -8.50 -26.03 10.46
N VAL A 391 -9.56 -25.42 10.99
CA VAL A 391 -9.58 -24.75 12.29
C VAL A 391 -10.49 -25.53 13.24
N ASN A 392 -9.87 -26.28 14.14
CA ASN A 392 -10.58 -27.04 15.16
C ASN A 392 -10.82 -26.20 16.42
N PRO A 393 -11.95 -26.41 17.13
CA PRO A 393 -12.17 -25.82 18.44
C PRO A 393 -11.02 -26.14 19.39
N VAL A 394 -10.63 -25.15 20.20
CA VAL A 394 -9.56 -25.33 21.19
C VAL A 394 -10.11 -26.08 22.40
N PRO A 395 -9.51 -27.21 22.81
CA PRO A 395 -9.89 -27.88 24.04
C PRO A 395 -9.74 -26.96 25.26
N PHE A 396 -10.62 -27.11 26.24
CA PHE A 396 -10.65 -26.27 27.44
C PHE A 396 -9.29 -26.25 28.18
N GLU A 397 -8.58 -27.38 28.21
CA GLU A 397 -7.25 -27.49 28.83
C GLU A 397 -6.28 -26.46 28.26
N LYS A 398 -6.20 -26.33 26.93
CA LYS A 398 -5.35 -25.34 26.25
C LYS A 398 -5.81 -23.89 26.45
N LEU A 399 -7.09 -23.65 26.71
CA LEU A 399 -7.60 -22.32 27.06
C LEU A 399 -7.15 -21.88 28.47
N THR A 400 -6.92 -22.84 29.36
CA THR A 400 -6.51 -22.59 30.75
C THR A 400 -4.98 -22.61 30.95
N GLU A 401 -4.22 -23.05 29.95
CA GLU A 401 -2.76 -22.95 29.97
C GLU A 401 -2.29 -21.50 30.17
N LYS A 402 -1.26 -21.35 31.02
CA LYS A 402 -0.59 -20.07 31.32
C LYS A 402 0.57 -19.76 30.37
N GLN A 403 0.89 -20.66 29.43
CA GLN A 403 1.96 -20.47 28.48
C GLN A 403 1.59 -19.30 27.56
N GLN A 404 2.42 -18.26 27.54
CA GLN A 404 2.23 -17.15 26.62
C GLN A 404 2.51 -17.63 25.20
N SER A 405 1.59 -17.30 24.29
CA SER A 405 1.78 -17.56 22.87
C SER A 405 2.79 -16.57 22.28
N GLU A 406 3.41 -16.94 21.16
CA GLU A 406 4.35 -16.06 20.47
C GLU A 406 3.67 -14.73 20.08
N PRO A 407 4.30 -13.57 20.34
CA PRO A 407 3.77 -12.28 19.95
C PRO A 407 3.87 -12.06 18.44
N SER A 408 2.92 -11.29 17.89
CA SER A 408 2.87 -10.94 16.46
C SER A 408 4.20 -10.38 15.94
N LYS A 409 4.93 -9.62 16.78
CA LYS A 409 6.23 -9.05 16.43
C LYS A 409 7.26 -10.11 16.04
N GLN A 410 7.37 -11.20 16.80
CA GLN A 410 8.33 -12.27 16.52
C GLN A 410 7.99 -13.02 15.23
N ILE A 411 6.70 -13.28 15.00
CA ILE A 411 6.22 -13.89 13.75
C ILE A 411 6.52 -12.96 12.58
N ARG A 412 6.24 -11.66 12.71
CA ARG A 412 6.49 -10.65 11.68
C ARG A 412 7.97 -10.56 11.31
N GLU A 413 8.89 -10.65 12.28
CA GLU A 413 10.33 -10.64 12.00
C GLU A 413 10.74 -11.81 11.09
N ARG A 414 10.21 -13.02 11.32
CA ARG A 414 10.46 -14.18 10.46
C ARG A 414 9.84 -14.01 9.07
N VAL A 415 8.60 -13.53 9.01
CA VAL A 415 7.90 -13.20 7.76
C VAL A 415 8.67 -12.16 6.95
N THR A 416 9.19 -11.12 7.60
CA THR A 416 9.93 -10.03 6.94
C THR A 416 11.25 -10.54 6.38
N LYS A 417 12.01 -11.35 7.13
CA LYS A 417 13.24 -11.99 6.61
C LYS A 417 12.98 -12.87 5.39
N SER A 418 11.91 -13.67 5.42
CA SER A 418 11.52 -14.46 4.24
C SER A 418 11.16 -13.56 3.05
N ARG A 419 10.51 -12.42 3.30
CA ARG A 419 10.14 -11.44 2.27
C ARG A 419 11.34 -10.71 1.67
N GLU A 420 12.38 -10.46 2.45
CA GLU A 420 13.66 -9.89 1.97
C GLU A 420 14.33 -10.86 0.98
N ILE A 421 14.43 -12.15 1.33
CA ILE A 421 14.95 -13.19 0.43
C ILE A 421 14.16 -13.25 -0.89
N GLN A 422 12.83 -13.14 -0.81
CA GLN A 422 11.98 -13.11 -2.00
C GLN A 422 12.19 -11.84 -2.83
N SER A 423 12.31 -10.68 -2.19
CA SER A 423 12.56 -9.39 -2.86
C SER A 423 13.89 -9.40 -3.61
N GLU A 424 14.95 -9.95 -3.00
CA GLU A 424 16.25 -10.10 -3.66
C GLU A 424 16.17 -11.04 -4.87
N ARG A 425 15.46 -12.17 -4.73
CA ARG A 425 15.26 -13.13 -5.83
C ARG A 425 14.53 -12.53 -7.03
N PHE A 426 13.58 -11.63 -6.77
CA PHE A 426 12.73 -11.06 -7.82
C PHE A 426 13.12 -9.64 -8.24
N LYS A 427 14.28 -9.14 -7.83
CA LYS A 427 14.75 -7.78 -8.13
C LYS A 427 14.73 -7.43 -9.63
N ASP A 428 14.96 -8.41 -10.51
CA ASP A 428 14.98 -8.24 -11.96
C ASP A 428 13.59 -8.33 -12.62
N TYR A 429 12.52 -8.60 -11.86
CA TYR A 429 11.15 -8.72 -12.38
C TYR A 429 10.29 -7.55 -11.90
N GLU A 430 9.74 -6.78 -12.84
CA GLU A 430 8.94 -5.59 -12.51
C GLU A 430 7.65 -5.90 -11.75
N ASN A 431 7.00 -7.05 -12.00
CA ASN A 431 5.65 -7.36 -11.51
C ASN A 431 5.59 -8.51 -10.49
N ILE A 432 6.74 -8.97 -9.98
CA ILE A 432 6.83 -10.09 -9.05
C ILE A 432 7.64 -9.64 -7.83
N HIS A 433 7.00 -9.63 -6.67
CA HIS A 433 7.61 -9.24 -5.40
C HIS A 433 7.62 -10.38 -4.38
N TYR A 434 6.79 -11.41 -4.58
CA TYR A 434 6.67 -12.52 -3.65
C TYR A 434 6.24 -13.82 -4.32
N ASN A 435 6.45 -14.93 -3.62
CA ASN A 435 6.32 -16.29 -4.15
C ASN A 435 4.93 -16.61 -4.71
N ALA A 436 3.83 -16.14 -4.10
CA ALA A 436 2.49 -16.37 -4.64
C ALA A 436 2.31 -15.78 -6.05
N GLN A 437 3.07 -14.74 -6.40
CA GLN A 437 2.99 -14.06 -7.70
C GLN A 437 3.74 -14.77 -8.83
N MET A 438 4.48 -15.85 -8.54
CA MET A 438 5.23 -16.58 -9.55
C MET A 438 4.34 -17.12 -10.68
N GLY A 439 4.75 -16.93 -11.93
CA GLY A 439 4.18 -17.62 -13.09
C GLY A 439 4.87 -18.95 -13.35
N VAL A 440 4.41 -19.68 -14.37
CA VAL A 440 4.95 -21.01 -14.74
C VAL A 440 6.46 -20.97 -15.05
N LYS A 441 6.94 -19.90 -15.68
CA LYS A 441 8.37 -19.73 -16.01
C LYS A 441 9.22 -19.60 -14.76
N GLN A 442 8.75 -18.85 -13.77
CA GLN A 442 9.45 -18.61 -12.51
C GLN A 442 9.43 -19.86 -11.63
N ILE A 443 8.32 -20.58 -11.57
CA ILE A 443 8.21 -21.86 -10.85
C ILE A 443 9.28 -22.84 -11.36
N ARG A 444 9.42 -23.00 -12.68
CA ARG A 444 10.45 -23.88 -13.26
C ARG A 444 11.89 -23.44 -12.98
N LYS A 445 12.13 -22.15 -12.71
CA LYS A 445 13.46 -21.62 -12.43
C LYS A 445 13.83 -21.73 -10.95
N PHE A 446 12.88 -21.46 -10.05
CA PHE A 446 13.14 -21.28 -8.62
C PHE A 446 12.63 -22.43 -7.74
N CYS A 447 11.78 -23.31 -8.28
CA CYS A 447 11.25 -24.48 -7.59
C CYS A 447 11.83 -25.78 -8.18
N ASN A 448 13.14 -25.89 -8.22
CA ASN A 448 13.80 -27.15 -8.60
C ASN A 448 13.61 -28.19 -7.49
N LEU A 449 13.17 -29.39 -7.88
CA LEU A 449 12.92 -30.50 -6.98
C LEU A 449 13.99 -31.58 -7.13
N ASN A 450 14.32 -32.23 -6.02
CA ASN A 450 15.05 -33.50 -6.06
C ASN A 450 14.11 -34.66 -6.44
N ASP A 451 14.68 -35.81 -6.82
CA ASP A 451 13.91 -36.98 -7.27
C ASP A 451 12.92 -37.50 -6.22
N GLU A 452 13.30 -37.42 -4.94
CA GLU A 452 12.46 -37.81 -3.80
C GLU A 452 11.20 -36.93 -3.70
N SER A 453 11.39 -35.61 -3.75
CA SER A 453 10.33 -34.60 -3.77
C SER A 453 9.38 -34.77 -4.96
N MET A 454 9.95 -35.06 -6.14
CA MET A 454 9.15 -35.28 -7.35
C MET A 454 8.32 -36.56 -7.24
N THR A 455 8.86 -37.62 -6.66
CA THR A 455 8.15 -38.89 -6.42
C THR A 455 7.02 -38.72 -5.40
N LEU A 456 7.28 -38.00 -4.30
CA LEU A 456 6.28 -37.66 -3.29
C LEU A 456 5.11 -36.88 -3.92
N LEU A 457 5.44 -35.84 -4.69
CA LEU A 457 4.45 -34.97 -5.32
C LEU A 457 3.63 -35.73 -6.36
N LYS A 458 4.26 -36.59 -7.18
CA LYS A 458 3.55 -37.46 -8.13
C LYS A 458 2.56 -38.38 -7.41
N THR A 459 3.00 -39.03 -6.33
CA THR A 459 2.15 -39.93 -5.53
C THR A 459 0.97 -39.19 -4.92
N ALA A 460 1.18 -37.97 -4.43
CA ALA A 460 0.13 -37.14 -3.89
C ALA A 460 -0.87 -36.69 -4.96
N MET A 461 -0.40 -36.30 -6.15
CA MET A 461 -1.28 -35.93 -7.27
C MET A 461 -2.18 -37.08 -7.71
N GLU A 462 -1.65 -38.31 -7.81
CA GLU A 462 -2.41 -39.49 -8.21
C GLU A 462 -3.43 -39.91 -7.13
N ARG A 463 -3.05 -39.85 -5.85
CA ARG A 463 -3.94 -40.25 -4.74
C ARG A 463 -5.03 -39.23 -4.41
N LEU A 464 -4.73 -37.94 -4.55
CA LEU A 464 -5.64 -36.85 -4.20
C LEU A 464 -6.33 -36.24 -5.44
N ASN A 465 -6.11 -36.83 -6.62
CA ASN A 465 -6.65 -36.38 -7.91
C ASN A 465 -6.46 -34.86 -8.15
N LEU A 466 -5.28 -34.35 -7.81
CA LEU A 466 -4.99 -32.91 -7.82
C LEU A 466 -4.83 -32.38 -9.25
N SER A 467 -5.34 -31.17 -9.48
CA SER A 467 -5.18 -30.48 -10.76
C SER A 467 -3.75 -30.00 -11.00
N ALA A 468 -3.40 -29.73 -12.26
CA ALA A 468 -2.12 -29.09 -12.60
C ALA A 468 -1.94 -27.71 -11.93
N ARG A 469 -3.03 -27.02 -11.59
CA ARG A 469 -2.97 -25.75 -10.83
C ARG A 469 -2.62 -25.99 -9.37
N ALA A 470 -3.12 -27.07 -8.78
CA ALA A 470 -2.76 -27.47 -7.43
C ALA A 470 -1.26 -27.83 -7.34
N PHE A 471 -0.71 -28.48 -8.37
CA PHE A 471 0.74 -28.73 -8.47
C PHE A 471 1.55 -27.44 -8.37
N ASP A 472 1.26 -26.43 -9.22
CA ASP A 472 1.98 -25.16 -9.21
C ASP A 472 1.87 -24.44 -7.84
N ARG A 473 0.71 -24.52 -7.17
CA ARG A 473 0.50 -23.93 -5.84
C ARG A 473 1.32 -24.62 -4.76
N ILE A 474 1.34 -25.95 -4.75
CA ILE A 474 2.15 -26.72 -3.81
C ILE A 474 3.60 -26.29 -3.93
N LEU A 475 4.11 -26.09 -5.14
CA LEU A 475 5.48 -25.59 -5.35
C LEU A 475 5.70 -24.17 -4.81
N LYS A 476 4.75 -23.26 -5.04
CA LYS A 476 4.85 -21.88 -4.50
C LYS A 476 4.85 -21.88 -2.97
N VAL A 477 3.97 -22.65 -2.35
CA VAL A 477 3.89 -22.77 -0.88
C VAL A 477 5.15 -23.44 -0.33
N SER A 478 5.63 -24.52 -0.97
CA SER A 478 6.87 -25.20 -0.59
C SER A 478 8.09 -24.28 -0.67
N ARG A 479 8.14 -23.41 -1.68
CA ARG A 479 9.19 -22.39 -1.81
C ARG A 479 9.15 -21.39 -0.65
N THR A 480 7.96 -20.95 -0.26
CA THR A 480 7.79 -20.05 0.89
C THR A 480 8.18 -20.70 2.20
N ILE A 481 7.87 -21.98 2.39
CA ILE A 481 8.31 -22.75 3.56
C ILE A 481 9.84 -22.82 3.61
N ALA A 482 10.49 -23.14 2.48
CA ALA A 482 11.95 -23.15 2.39
C ALA A 482 12.57 -21.78 2.71
N ASP A 483 11.96 -20.69 2.22
CA ASP A 483 12.43 -19.33 2.48
C ASP A 483 12.25 -18.92 3.96
N LEU A 484 11.21 -19.41 4.65
CA LEU A 484 11.03 -19.21 6.09
C LEU A 484 12.09 -19.94 6.92
N GLU A 485 12.60 -21.08 6.43
CA GLU A 485 13.69 -21.82 7.05
C GLU A 485 15.08 -21.33 6.63
N GLY A 486 15.16 -20.39 5.67
CA GLY A 486 16.42 -19.90 5.12
C GLY A 486 17.16 -20.92 4.24
N ILE A 487 16.44 -21.89 3.66
CA ILE A 487 17.00 -22.95 2.84
C ILE A 487 16.83 -22.61 1.35
N GLU A 488 17.92 -22.68 0.59
CA GLU A 488 17.90 -22.33 -0.84
C GLU A 488 17.10 -23.32 -1.70
N ASN A 489 17.13 -24.62 -1.39
CA ASN A 489 16.50 -25.67 -2.17
C ASN A 489 15.26 -26.25 -1.49
N ILE A 490 14.28 -26.69 -2.29
CA ILE A 490 13.06 -27.31 -1.77
C ILE A 490 13.35 -28.78 -1.44
N ASN A 491 13.08 -29.17 -0.19
CA ASN A 491 13.21 -30.53 0.30
C ASN A 491 11.84 -31.22 0.42
N SER A 492 11.86 -32.54 0.63
CA SER A 492 10.66 -33.38 0.75
C SER A 492 9.77 -32.97 1.93
N THR A 493 10.36 -32.47 3.02
CA THR A 493 9.65 -31.93 4.20
C THR A 493 8.75 -30.75 3.84
N HIS A 494 9.27 -29.78 3.07
CA HIS A 494 8.53 -28.59 2.65
C HIS A 494 7.32 -28.96 1.78
N ILE A 495 7.49 -29.93 0.88
CA ILE A 495 6.40 -30.40 0.01
C ILE A 495 5.35 -31.17 0.81
N SER A 496 5.79 -32.02 1.74
CA SER A 496 4.88 -32.76 2.61
C SER A 496 4.00 -31.80 3.42
N GLU A 497 4.57 -30.74 4.00
CA GLU A 497 3.81 -29.70 4.71
C GLU A 497 2.84 -28.97 3.75
N ALA A 498 3.30 -28.57 2.56
CA ALA A 498 2.46 -27.89 1.58
C ALA A 498 1.26 -28.74 1.10
N ILE A 499 1.44 -30.07 0.93
CA ILE A 499 0.35 -30.99 0.57
C ILE A 499 -0.71 -31.07 1.68
N GLN A 500 -0.31 -30.95 2.95
CA GLN A 500 -1.27 -31.02 4.07
C GLN A 500 -2.29 -29.87 4.02
N TYR A 501 -1.90 -28.71 3.49
CA TYR A 501 -2.76 -27.54 3.33
C TYR A 501 -3.76 -27.64 2.17
N ARG A 502 -3.89 -28.79 1.50
CA ARG A 502 -4.89 -29.03 0.43
C ARG A 502 -6.03 -29.93 0.90
N SER A 503 -6.55 -29.68 2.11
CA SER A 503 -7.56 -30.54 2.76
C SER A 503 -8.89 -30.64 1.99
N LEU A 504 -9.39 -29.54 1.42
CA LEU A 504 -10.64 -29.52 0.63
C LEU A 504 -10.57 -30.32 -0.69
N ASP A 505 -9.37 -30.58 -1.20
CA ASP A 505 -9.17 -31.35 -2.43
C ASP A 505 -9.19 -32.87 -2.16
N ARG A 506 -9.25 -33.30 -0.89
CA ARG A 506 -9.27 -34.72 -0.52
C ARG A 506 -10.66 -35.32 -0.77
N GLU A 507 -10.69 -36.52 -1.36
CA GLU A 507 -11.90 -37.37 -1.41
C GLU A 507 -12.48 -37.50 0.00
N GLY A 508 -13.76 -37.14 0.16
CA GLY A 508 -14.43 -37.00 1.46
C GLY A 508 -15.08 -35.62 1.73
N TRP A 509 -14.56 -34.52 1.17
CA TRP A 509 -15.21 -33.20 1.30
C TRP A 509 -16.30 -32.94 0.23
N LEU A 510 -16.12 -33.49 -0.97
CA LEU A 510 -17.01 -33.27 -2.12
C LEU A 510 -17.71 -34.55 -2.61
N GLY A 511 -17.46 -35.68 -1.95
CA GLY A 511 -17.89 -37.02 -2.34
C GLY A 511 -16.92 -38.06 -1.81
#